data_AF-A0AAP4C8K1-F1
#
_entry.id   AF-A0AAP4C8K1-F1
#
_cell.length_a   1.000
_cell.length_b   1.000
_cell.length_c   1.000
_cell.angle_alpha   90.00
_cell.angle_beta   90.00
_cell.angle_gamma   90.00
#
_symmetry.space_group_name_H-M   'P 1'
#
loop_
_entity.id
_entity.type
_entity.pdbx_description
1 polymer ?
#
loop_
_entity_poly.entity_id
_entity_poly.type
_entity_poly.pdbx_seq_one_letter_code
_entity_poly.pdbx_strand_id
1 'polypeptide(L)'
;IENPVWQRVVRALYAKYDKEFYSYPAAKTNHHAFEAGLAFHTATMVRLANAIGEIYPQLNKSLLYAGIMLHDLAKVLELTGPEQTEYTVRGNLIGHIALIDEEITKV
;
A
#
# COMPACT_ATOMS: atom_id res chain seq x y z
N ILE A 1 -12.07 3.02 -9.14
CA ILE A 1 -11.28 2.22 -10.12
C ILE A 1 -12.27 1.55 -11.03
N GLU A 2 -12.32 1.97 -12.29
CA GLU A 2 -13.31 1.51 -13.29
C GLU A 2 -12.84 0.28 -14.07
N ASN A 3 -11.52 0.14 -14.29
CA ASN A 3 -10.97 -1.03 -14.95
C ASN A 3 -11.17 -2.28 -14.07
N PRO A 4 -11.86 -3.33 -14.56
CA PRO A 4 -12.21 -4.50 -13.75
C PRO A 4 -11.00 -5.37 -13.38
N VAL A 5 -9.93 -5.36 -14.19
CA VAL A 5 -8.70 -6.10 -13.89
C VAL A 5 -7.99 -5.45 -12.71
N TRP A 6 -7.77 -4.14 -12.75
CA TRP A 6 -7.13 -3.40 -11.64
C TRP A 6 -7.95 -3.48 -10.36
N GLN A 7 -9.28 -3.38 -10.47
CA GLN A 7 -10.16 -3.52 -9.32
C GLN A 7 -10.04 -4.90 -8.67
N ARG A 8 -9.94 -5.97 -9.47
CA ARG A 8 -9.77 -7.34 -8.97
C ARG A 8 -8.45 -7.50 -8.23
N VAL A 9 -7.35 -7.01 -8.82
CA VAL A 9 -6.01 -7.06 -8.19
C VAL A 9 -6.01 -6.32 -6.85
N VAL A 10 -6.47 -5.07 -6.83
CA VAL A 10 -6.53 -4.27 -5.60
C VAL A 10 -7.38 -4.96 -4.54
N ARG A 11 -8.59 -5.40 -4.88
CA ARG A 11 -9.48 -6.06 -3.91
C ARG A 11 -8.91 -7.36 -3.37
N ALA A 12 -8.30 -8.19 -4.23
CA ALA A 12 -7.72 -9.46 -3.82
C ALA A 12 -6.57 -9.27 -2.83
N LEU A 13 -5.66 -8.33 -3.11
CA LEU A 13 -4.52 -8.05 -2.22
C LEU A 13 -4.96 -7.39 -0.91
N TYR A 14 -5.90 -6.46 -0.94
CA TYR A 14 -6.47 -5.89 0.29
C TYR A 14 -7.20 -6.93 1.12
N ALA A 15 -7.94 -7.85 0.51
CA ALA A 15 -8.60 -8.94 1.24
C ALA A 15 -7.57 -9.92 1.85
N LYS A 16 -6.45 -10.16 1.14
CA LYS A 16 -5.36 -11.02 1.62
C LYS A 16 -4.64 -10.44 2.84
N TYR A 17 -4.45 -9.13 2.88
CA TYR A 17 -3.68 -8.41 3.90
C TYR A 17 -4.53 -7.51 4.80
N ASP A 18 -5.83 -7.80 4.91
CA ASP A 18 -6.82 -6.91 5.54
C ASP A 18 -6.42 -6.53 6.98
N LYS A 19 -6.15 -7.53 7.82
CA LYS A 19 -5.83 -7.30 9.24
C LYS A 19 -4.52 -6.56 9.42
N GLU A 20 -3.49 -6.96 8.69
CA GLU A 20 -2.15 -6.39 8.78
C GLU A 20 -2.16 -4.94 8.25
N PHE A 21 -2.84 -4.67 7.15
CA PHE A 21 -2.93 -3.32 6.59
C PHE A 21 -3.51 -2.30 7.58
N TYR A 22 -4.52 -2.70 8.37
CA TYR A 22 -5.15 -1.83 9.36
C TYR A 22 -4.44 -1.78 10.72
N SER A 23 -3.44 -2.61 10.96
CA SER A 23 -2.68 -2.61 12.23
C SER A 23 -1.25 -2.12 12.05
N TYR A 24 -0.62 -2.32 10.89
CA TYR A 24 0.79 -2.03 10.70
C TYR A 24 1.10 -0.53 10.63
N PRO A 25 2.32 -0.13 11.06
CA PRO A 25 2.82 1.21 10.84
C PRO A 25 3.26 1.40 9.39
N ALA A 26 3.36 2.66 8.94
CA ALA A 26 3.89 2.94 7.60
C ALA A 26 5.43 2.94 7.55
N ALA A 27 6.12 2.99 8.70
CA ALA A 27 7.57 3.05 8.79
C ALA A 27 8.06 2.55 10.17
N LYS A 28 9.34 2.18 10.25
CA LYS A 28 9.99 1.77 11.51
C LYS A 28 10.20 2.93 12.50
N THR A 29 10.72 4.07 12.02
CA THR A 29 11.16 5.18 12.90
C THR A 29 10.64 6.57 12.46
N ASN A 30 9.98 6.69 11.30
CA ASN A 30 9.65 7.97 10.65
C ASN A 30 8.12 8.15 10.46
N HIS A 31 7.69 8.96 9.47
CA HIS A 31 6.30 9.29 9.15
C HIS A 31 5.35 8.09 9.31
N HIS A 32 4.38 8.26 10.22
CA HIS A 32 3.36 7.27 10.57
C HIS A 32 3.89 5.94 11.16
N ALA A 33 4.95 6.00 11.97
CA ALA A 33 5.42 4.90 12.82
C ALA A 33 4.52 4.68 14.06
N PHE A 34 3.24 4.40 13.82
CA PHE A 34 2.23 4.09 14.85
C PHE A 34 1.24 3.05 14.31
N GLU A 35 0.48 2.39 15.19
CA GLU A 35 -0.54 1.40 14.80
C GLU A 35 -1.57 2.00 13.83
N ALA A 36 -1.91 1.26 12.77
CA ALA A 36 -2.73 1.74 11.64
C ALA A 36 -2.10 2.88 10.81
N GLY A 37 -0.82 3.19 11.01
CA GLY A 37 -0.09 4.21 10.26
C GLY A 37 -0.05 3.93 8.76
N LEU A 38 0.01 2.65 8.34
CA LEU A 38 -0.01 2.26 6.93
C LEU A 38 -1.34 2.63 6.27
N ALA A 39 -2.47 2.26 6.89
CA ALA A 39 -3.80 2.63 6.41
C ALA A 39 -3.99 4.16 6.36
N PHE A 40 -3.52 4.88 7.38
CA PHE A 40 -3.58 6.35 7.41
C PHE A 40 -2.76 6.96 6.26
N HIS A 41 -1.54 6.49 6.04
CA HIS A 41 -0.67 6.93 4.95
C HIS A 41 -1.33 6.69 3.58
N THR A 42 -1.81 5.49 3.31
CA THR A 42 -2.45 5.20 2.02
C THR A 42 -3.72 6.03 1.80
N ALA A 43 -4.53 6.23 2.84
CA ALA A 43 -5.74 7.06 2.74
C ALA A 43 -5.41 8.53 2.43
N THR A 44 -4.38 9.10 3.05
CA THR A 44 -3.94 10.47 2.76
C THR A 44 -3.37 10.60 1.34
N MET A 45 -2.63 9.59 0.87
CA MET A 45 -2.13 9.53 -0.51
C MET A 45 -3.26 9.40 -1.54
N VAL A 46 -4.33 8.65 -1.26
CA VAL A 46 -5.52 8.58 -2.15
C VAL A 46 -6.22 9.94 -2.22
N ARG A 47 -6.34 10.67 -1.11
CA ARG A 47 -6.89 12.04 -1.11
C ARG A 47 -6.05 12.99 -1.96
N LEU A 48 -4.72 12.89 -1.84
CA LEU A 48 -3.79 13.65 -2.68
C LEU A 48 -3.97 13.29 -4.17
N ALA A 49 -4.09 12.01 -4.50
CA ALA A 49 -4.33 11.54 -5.86
C ALA A 49 -5.60 12.13 -6.47
N ASN A 50 -6.68 12.24 -5.67
CA ASN A 50 -7.92 12.86 -6.10
C ASN A 50 -7.71 14.34 -6.43
N ALA A 51 -7.05 15.09 -5.54
CA ALA A 51 -6.74 16.50 -5.79
C ALA A 51 -5.86 16.70 -7.05
N ILE A 52 -4.85 15.86 -7.24
CA ILE A 52 -4.00 15.88 -8.45
C ILE A 52 -4.84 15.61 -9.71
N GLY A 53 -5.77 14.65 -9.64
CA GLY A 53 -6.66 14.32 -10.75
C GLY A 53 -7.62 15.44 -11.14
N GLU A 54 -7.97 16.34 -10.22
CA GLU A 54 -8.75 17.55 -10.56
C GLU A 54 -7.90 18.60 -11.29
N ILE A 55 -6.61 18.70 -10.97
CA ILE A 55 -5.67 19.63 -11.61
C ILE A 55 -5.28 19.13 -13.01
N TYR A 56 -5.14 17.82 -13.19
CA TYR A 56 -4.71 17.19 -14.45
C TYR A 56 -5.75 16.19 -14.95
N PRO A 57 -6.82 16.65 -15.63
CA PRO A 57 -7.92 15.79 -16.10
C PRO A 57 -7.49 14.69 -17.09
N GLN A 58 -6.35 14.85 -17.76
CA GLN A 58 -5.79 13.87 -18.67
C GLN A 58 -5.20 12.62 -17.98
N LEU A 59 -5.00 12.67 -16.66
CA LEU A 59 -4.49 11.52 -15.93
C LEU A 59 -5.53 10.40 -15.85
N ASN A 60 -5.07 9.17 -16.00
CA ASN A 60 -5.90 8.00 -15.71
C ASN A 60 -6.08 7.86 -14.18
N LYS A 61 -7.14 8.47 -13.63
CA LYS A 61 -7.46 8.43 -12.20
C LYS A 61 -7.59 7.00 -11.67
N SER A 62 -8.15 6.08 -12.46
CA SER A 62 -8.29 4.67 -12.05
C SER A 62 -6.93 3.98 -11.87
N LEU A 63 -5.98 4.20 -12.78
CA LEU A 63 -4.63 3.66 -12.66
C LEU A 63 -3.87 4.31 -11.50
N LEU A 64 -3.99 5.63 -11.35
CA LEU A 64 -3.37 6.39 -10.25
C LEU A 64 -3.83 5.87 -8.88
N TYR A 65 -5.14 5.68 -8.70
CA TYR A 65 -5.68 5.11 -7.46
C TYR A 65 -5.22 3.68 -7.23
N ALA A 66 -5.23 2.83 -8.26
CA ALA A 66 -4.77 1.45 -8.12
C ALA A 66 -3.30 1.40 -7.68
N GLY A 67 -2.43 2.18 -8.33
CA GLY A 67 -1.01 2.26 -7.97
C GLY A 67 -0.79 2.76 -6.54
N ILE A 68 -1.47 3.83 -6.14
CA ILE A 68 -1.35 4.39 -4.78
C ILE A 68 -1.92 3.45 -3.71
N MET A 69 -3.00 2.74 -3.99
CA MET A 69 -3.52 1.77 -3.02
C MET A 69 -2.54 0.61 -2.81
N LEU A 70 -1.76 0.23 -3.82
CA LEU A 70 -0.84 -0.90 -3.73
C LEU A 70 0.58 -0.53 -3.28
N HIS A 71 1.08 0.69 -3.57
CA HIS A 71 2.51 1.02 -3.50
C HIS A 71 3.23 0.60 -2.21
N ASP A 72 2.58 0.78 -1.06
CA ASP A 72 3.11 0.48 0.26
C ASP A 72 2.45 -0.75 0.91
N LEU A 73 1.50 -1.41 0.25
CA LEU A 73 0.72 -2.50 0.85
C LEU A 73 1.63 -3.66 1.32
N ALA A 74 2.70 -3.95 0.60
CA ALA A 74 3.65 -4.99 0.97
C ALA A 74 4.55 -4.63 2.18
N LYS A 75 4.36 -3.47 2.83
CA LYS A 75 4.97 -3.19 4.13
C LYS A 75 4.53 -4.17 5.21
N VAL A 76 3.38 -4.82 5.03
CA VAL A 76 2.92 -5.95 5.85
C VAL A 76 3.85 -7.17 5.80
N LEU A 77 4.66 -7.28 4.75
CA LEU A 77 5.68 -8.32 4.58
C LEU A 77 7.09 -7.81 4.94
N GLU A 78 7.32 -6.51 4.77
CA GLU A 78 8.59 -5.85 5.06
C GLU A 78 8.82 -5.70 6.57
N LEU A 79 7.76 -5.46 7.34
CA LEU A 79 7.81 -5.16 8.76
C LEU A 79 7.26 -6.31 9.62
N THR A 80 7.68 -6.41 10.87
CA THR A 80 7.26 -7.48 11.81
C THR A 80 5.88 -7.26 12.44
N GLY A 81 5.37 -6.03 12.45
CA GLY A 81 4.09 -5.66 13.07
C GLY A 81 4.12 -4.30 13.79
N PRO A 82 3.06 -3.93 14.52
CA PRO A 82 2.93 -2.63 15.20
C PRO A 82 3.73 -2.50 16.49
N GLU A 83 3.98 -3.59 17.20
CA GLU A 83 4.77 -3.58 18.43
C GLU A 83 6.25 -3.79 18.10
N GLN A 84 7.12 -2.91 18.64
CA GLN A 84 8.57 -3.00 18.46
C GLN A 84 8.96 -3.29 17.00
N THR A 85 8.40 -2.50 16.08
CA THR A 85 8.52 -2.76 14.64
C THR A 85 9.97 -2.90 14.21
N GLU A 86 10.25 -4.00 13.51
CA GLU A 86 11.53 -4.27 12.88
C GLU A 86 11.33 -4.68 11.43
N TYR A 87 12.40 -4.68 10.65
CA TYR A 87 12.39 -5.24 9.31
C TYR A 87 12.46 -6.76 9.40
N THR A 88 11.61 -7.44 8.64
CA THR A 88 11.75 -8.88 8.41
C THR A 88 13.02 -9.15 7.60
N VAL A 89 13.50 -10.40 7.59
CA VAL A 89 14.62 -10.81 6.70
C VAL A 89 14.27 -10.50 5.24
N ARG A 90 13.02 -10.77 4.85
CA ARG A 90 12.51 -10.48 3.51
C ARG A 90 12.47 -8.98 3.23
N GLY A 91 12.04 -8.18 4.19
CA GLY A 91 12.06 -6.72 4.12
C GLY A 91 13.46 -6.16 3.91
N ASN A 92 14.44 -6.62 4.69
CA ASN A 92 15.83 -6.17 4.58
C ASN A 92 16.51 -6.53 3.25
N LEU A 93 16.16 -7.66 2.64
CA LEU A 93 16.82 -8.16 1.43
C LEU A 93 16.12 -7.75 0.13
N ILE A 94 14.81 -7.51 0.15
CA ILE A 94 14.00 -7.30 -1.05
C ILE A 94 13.35 -5.91 -1.05
N GLY A 95 12.77 -5.48 0.08
CA GLY A 95 12.02 -4.23 0.20
C GLY A 95 10.60 -4.29 -0.37
N HIS A 96 9.68 -3.51 0.20
CA HIS A 96 8.25 -3.56 -0.12
C HIS A 96 7.91 -3.30 -1.59
N ILE A 97 8.71 -2.50 -2.32
CA ILE A 97 8.46 -2.19 -3.75
C ILE A 97 8.54 -3.46 -4.61
N ALA A 98 9.61 -4.26 -4.45
CA ALA A 98 9.74 -5.51 -5.18
C ALA A 98 8.76 -6.58 -4.66
N LEU A 99 8.44 -6.53 -3.36
CA LEU A 99 7.45 -7.44 -2.78
C LEU A 99 6.03 -7.19 -3.29
N ILE A 100 5.60 -5.94 -3.47
CA ILE A 100 4.27 -5.68 -4.02
C ILE A 100 4.17 -6.11 -5.48
N ASP A 101 5.22 -5.92 -6.28
CA ASP A 101 5.27 -6.43 -7.66
C ASP A 101 5.08 -7.95 -7.69
N GLU A 102 5.82 -8.69 -6.86
CA GLU A 102 5.69 -10.14 -6.73
C GLU A 102 4.26 -10.54 -6.32
N GLU A 103 3.65 -9.83 -5.37
CA GLU A 103 2.29 -10.10 -4.92
C GLU A 103 1.25 -9.87 -6.01
N ILE A 104 1.43 -8.87 -6.86
CA ILE A 104 0.56 -8.62 -8.03
C ILE A 104 0.60 -9.80 -9.00
N THR A 105 1.76 -10.45 -9.20
CA THR A 105 1.87 -11.60 -10.11
C THR A 105 1.12 -12.86 -9.65
N LYS A 106 0.68 -12.90 -8.38
CA LYS A 106 0.03 -14.06 -7.76
C LYS A 106 -1.51 -13.99 -7.75
N VAL A 107 -2.09 -12.93 -8.31
CA VAL A 107 -3.55 -12.69 -8.37
C VAL A 107 -4.11 -13.08 -9.74
#